data_AF-A0A354GVZ9-F1
#
_entry.id   AF-A0A354GVZ9-F1
#
_cell.length_a   1.000
_cell.length_b   1.000
_cell.length_c   1.000
_cell.angle_alpha   90.00
_cell.angle_beta   90.00
_cell.angle_gamma   90.00
#
_symmetry.space_group_name_H-M   'P 1'
#
loop_
_entity.id
_entity.type
_entity.pdbx_description
1 polymer ?
#
loop_
_entity_poly.entity_id
_entity_poly.type
_entity_poly.pdbx_seq_one_letter_code
_entity_poly.pdbx_strand_id
1 'polypeptide(L)'
;MSEMTLQPGLSNGLEPTWLAVESLCRRLELAPLNHEGENLTEGIEAMMERQVARCASRLSDMQSFWKTMWRSVGRLPGTTSNSGGREVQGYYDLSIAEIESTRNHVEKCERILGSPLGLKRVDEVLAQARQMREDLATNWLWFTKEAEDEAKASIARGEGVDVEEAFAEIMGLTVEEVRAKVEAHQRKYHPTGNGAR
;
A
#
# COMPACT_ATOMS: atom_id res chain seq x y z
N MET A 1 7.18 7.42 -22.86
CA MET A 1 6.64 7.07 -21.54
C MET A 1 5.74 5.87 -21.73
N SER A 2 6.16 4.69 -21.29
CA SER A 2 5.27 3.53 -21.26
C SER A 2 4.28 3.76 -20.13
N GLU A 3 2.99 3.81 -20.44
CA GLU A 3 1.93 3.72 -19.43
C GLU A 3 2.17 2.45 -18.62
N MET A 4 2.51 2.61 -17.34
CA MET A 4 2.41 1.51 -16.38
C MET A 4 0.91 1.25 -16.22
N THR A 5 0.37 0.41 -17.09
CA THR A 5 -1.01 -0.07 -16.96
C THR A 5 -1.06 -0.87 -15.67
N LEU A 6 -1.60 -0.27 -14.60
CA LEU A 6 -1.97 -1.01 -13.39
C LEU A 6 -2.84 -2.17 -13.85
N GLN A 7 -2.32 -3.40 -13.75
CA GLN A 7 -3.05 -4.57 -14.20
C GLN A 7 -4.40 -4.63 -13.46
N PRO A 8 -5.54 -4.76 -14.16
CA PRO A 8 -6.87 -4.81 -13.56
C PRO A 8 -7.16 -6.13 -12.80
N GLY A 9 -6.12 -6.80 -12.30
CA GLY A 9 -6.20 -8.13 -11.68
C GLY A 9 -6.45 -8.14 -10.16
N LEU A 10 -6.48 -6.99 -9.49
CA LEU A 10 -6.51 -6.95 -8.02
C LEU A 10 -7.91 -7.20 -7.41
N SER A 11 -9.01 -6.82 -8.08
CA SER A 11 -10.37 -6.95 -7.52
C SER A 11 -11.08 -8.27 -7.85
N ASN A 12 -10.73 -8.94 -8.95
CA ASN A 12 -11.57 -10.02 -9.49
C ASN A 12 -11.43 -11.37 -8.77
N GLY A 13 -10.50 -11.50 -7.83
CA GLY A 13 -10.24 -12.77 -7.12
C GLY A 13 -10.92 -12.92 -5.75
N LEU A 14 -11.48 -11.85 -5.18
CA LEU A 14 -11.97 -11.85 -3.78
C LEU A 14 -13.48 -12.05 -3.65
N GLU A 15 -14.29 -11.46 -4.53
CA GLU A 15 -15.76 -11.58 -4.49
C GLU A 15 -16.28 -13.03 -4.47
N PRO A 16 -15.78 -13.97 -5.31
CA PRO A 16 -16.31 -15.33 -5.34
C PRO A 16 -16.05 -16.09 -4.03
N THR A 17 -14.93 -15.78 -3.36
CA THR A 17 -14.59 -16.41 -2.09
C THR A 17 -15.41 -15.88 -0.92
N TRP A 18 -15.82 -14.61 -0.93
CA TRP A 18 -16.60 -14.05 0.18
C TRP A 18 -18.06 -14.47 0.15
N LEU A 19 -18.67 -14.52 -1.02
CA LEU A 19 -20.04 -15.07 -1.17
C LEU A 19 -20.11 -16.53 -0.70
N ALA A 20 -19.05 -17.31 -0.93
CA ALA A 20 -18.96 -18.66 -0.41
C ALA A 20 -18.88 -18.68 1.13
N VAL A 21 -18.04 -17.84 1.75
CA VAL A 21 -17.93 -17.74 3.22
C VAL A 21 -19.26 -17.32 3.85
N GLU A 22 -19.93 -16.30 3.30
CA GLU A 22 -21.22 -15.85 3.82
C GLU A 22 -22.29 -16.93 3.71
N SER A 23 -22.31 -17.66 2.59
CA SER A 23 -23.20 -18.81 2.39
C SER A 23 -22.95 -19.90 3.43
N LEU A 24 -21.68 -20.24 3.70
CA LEU A 24 -21.30 -21.24 4.70
C LEU A 24 -21.66 -20.78 6.13
N CYS A 25 -21.40 -19.52 6.48
CA CYS A 25 -21.77 -18.93 7.76
C CYS A 25 -23.29 -18.97 7.98
N ARG A 26 -24.07 -18.57 6.97
CA ARG A 26 -25.55 -18.62 7.05
C ARG A 26 -26.06 -20.05 7.21
N ARG A 27 -25.42 -21.04 6.58
CA ARG A 27 -25.78 -22.46 6.75
C ARG A 27 -25.52 -22.94 8.17
N LEU A 28 -24.41 -22.53 8.78
CA LEU A 28 -24.09 -22.85 10.18
C LEU A 28 -25.05 -22.19 11.18
N GLU A 29 -25.50 -20.97 10.91
CA GLU A 29 -26.51 -20.29 11.75
C GLU A 29 -27.87 -21.02 11.75
N LEU A 30 -28.19 -21.74 10.66
CA LEU A 30 -29.49 -22.39 10.45
C LEU A 30 -29.52 -23.89 10.81
N ALA A 31 -28.37 -24.54 11.00
CA ALA A 31 -28.27 -25.97 11.26
C ALA A 31 -27.41 -26.25 12.51
N PRO A 32 -27.95 -26.88 13.57
CA PRO A 32 -27.16 -27.23 14.75
C PRO A 32 -26.07 -28.24 14.40
N LEU A 33 -24.92 -28.12 15.08
CA LEU A 33 -23.69 -28.91 14.90
C LEU A 33 -23.94 -30.42 14.89
N ASN A 34 -24.18 -30.97 13.69
CA ASN A 34 -24.06 -32.38 13.34
C ASN A 34 -22.76 -32.57 12.53
N HIS A 35 -22.49 -33.76 12.02
CA HIS A 35 -21.29 -34.04 11.19
C HIS A 35 -21.17 -33.12 9.96
N GLU A 36 -22.28 -32.58 9.42
CA GLU A 36 -22.20 -31.57 8.36
C GLU A 36 -21.69 -30.21 8.88
N GLY A 37 -22.04 -29.83 10.10
CA GLY A 37 -21.55 -28.61 10.77
C GLY A 37 -20.04 -28.62 11.04
N GLU A 38 -19.47 -29.79 11.39
CA GLU A 38 -18.01 -29.93 11.59
C GLU A 38 -17.25 -29.67 10.28
N ASN A 39 -17.67 -30.29 9.17
CA ASN A 39 -17.05 -30.08 7.86
C ASN A 39 -17.18 -28.62 7.37
N LEU A 40 -18.29 -27.96 7.67
CA LEU A 40 -18.49 -26.54 7.33
C LEU A 40 -17.57 -25.63 8.15
N THR A 41 -17.35 -25.95 9.42
CA THR A 41 -16.44 -25.23 10.31
C THR A 41 -15.01 -25.30 9.79
N GLU A 42 -14.48 -26.51 9.54
CA GLU A 42 -13.13 -26.70 8.99
C GLU A 42 -12.93 -25.96 7.65
N GLY A 43 -13.95 -25.98 6.79
CA GLY A 43 -13.94 -25.26 5.52
C GLY A 43 -13.82 -23.74 5.69
N ILE A 44 -14.55 -23.15 6.64
CA ILE A 44 -14.49 -21.72 6.95
C ILE A 44 -13.13 -21.36 7.56
N GLU A 45 -12.63 -22.16 8.50
CA GLU A 45 -11.33 -21.95 9.15
C GLU A 45 -10.20 -21.91 8.12
N ALA A 46 -10.12 -22.91 7.24
CA ALA A 46 -9.11 -22.97 6.17
C ALA A 46 -9.26 -21.84 5.13
N MET A 47 -10.47 -21.32 4.91
CA MET A 47 -10.67 -20.12 4.10
C MET A 47 -10.19 -18.86 4.80
N MET A 48 -10.49 -18.68 6.09
CA MET A 48 -10.05 -17.52 6.86
C MET A 48 -8.54 -17.49 6.99
N GLU A 49 -7.89 -18.62 7.28
CA GLU A 49 -6.44 -18.71 7.39
C GLU A 49 -5.74 -18.22 6.10
N ARG A 50 -6.24 -18.65 4.93
CA ARG A 50 -5.73 -18.18 3.63
C ARG A 50 -5.91 -16.68 3.43
N GLN A 51 -7.02 -16.10 3.89
CA GLN A 51 -7.28 -14.67 3.76
C GLN A 51 -6.41 -13.85 4.71
N VAL A 52 -6.23 -14.31 5.96
CA VAL A 52 -5.28 -13.71 6.92
C VAL A 52 -3.86 -13.75 6.36
N ALA A 53 -3.44 -14.86 5.76
CA ALA A 53 -2.14 -14.97 5.09
C ALA A 53 -2.00 -14.00 3.90
N ARG A 54 -3.07 -13.82 3.11
CA ARG A 54 -3.11 -12.83 2.02
C ARG A 54 -2.95 -11.39 2.52
N CYS A 55 -3.53 -11.01 3.66
CA CYS A 55 -3.29 -9.70 4.26
C CYS A 55 -1.80 -9.47 4.55
N ALA A 56 -1.11 -10.46 5.12
CA ALA A 56 0.32 -10.36 5.39
C ALA A 56 1.14 -10.25 4.09
N SER A 57 0.79 -11.00 3.05
CA SER A 57 1.41 -10.87 1.73
C SER A 57 1.21 -9.48 1.15
N ARG A 58 0.00 -8.92 1.26
CA ARG A 58 -0.31 -7.59 0.73
C ARG A 58 0.52 -6.50 1.39
N LEU A 59 0.76 -6.60 2.70
CA LEU A 59 1.65 -5.68 3.40
C LEU A 59 3.09 -5.74 2.84
N SER A 60 3.60 -6.94 2.56
CA SER A 60 4.91 -7.12 1.91
C SER A 60 4.95 -6.52 0.50
N ASP A 61 3.85 -6.65 -0.26
CA ASP A 61 3.72 -6.05 -1.59
C ASP A 61 3.73 -4.52 -1.49
N MET A 62 3.01 -3.93 -0.53
CA MET A 62 3.03 -2.50 -0.25
C MET A 62 4.43 -1.98 0.08
N GLN A 63 5.21 -2.72 0.88
CA GLN A 63 6.59 -2.36 1.21
C GLN A 63 7.50 -2.44 -0.01
N SER A 64 7.31 -3.46 -0.86
CA SER A 64 8.11 -3.66 -2.06
C SER A 64 7.80 -2.59 -3.12
N PHE A 65 6.52 -2.24 -3.27
CA PHE A 65 6.07 -1.18 -4.16
C PHE A 65 6.62 0.18 -3.71
N TRP A 66 6.54 0.50 -2.41
CA TRP A 66 7.14 1.70 -1.82
C TRP A 66 8.62 1.85 -2.13
N LYS A 67 9.40 0.81 -1.86
CA LYS A 67 10.85 0.79 -2.14
C LYS A 67 11.14 0.99 -3.61
N THR A 68 10.34 0.38 -4.49
CA THR A 68 10.51 0.49 -5.94
C THR A 68 10.26 1.92 -6.40
N MET A 69 9.19 2.55 -5.89
CA MET A 69 8.84 3.92 -6.24
C MET A 69 9.86 4.94 -5.70
N TRP A 70 10.39 4.77 -4.49
CA TRP A 70 11.46 5.65 -4.00
C TRP A 70 12.75 5.57 -4.82
N ARG A 71 13.09 4.39 -5.34
CA ARG A 71 14.25 4.23 -6.23
C ARG A 71 14.05 4.92 -7.57
N SER A 72 12.81 5.02 -8.05
CA SER A 72 12.50 5.72 -9.30
C SER A 72 12.39 7.23 -9.13
N VAL A 73 11.95 7.73 -7.97
CA VAL A 73 11.84 9.19 -7.68
C VAL A 73 13.18 9.90 -7.87
N GLY A 74 14.31 9.32 -7.44
CA GLY A 74 15.65 9.90 -7.68
C GLY A 74 16.13 9.86 -9.14
N ARG A 75 15.32 9.36 -10.08
CA ARG A 75 15.61 9.27 -11.51
C ARG A 75 14.57 9.95 -12.39
N LEU A 76 13.49 10.44 -11.79
CA LEU A 76 12.37 11.00 -12.52
C LEU A 76 12.35 12.52 -12.34
N PRO A 77 11.91 13.28 -13.37
CA PRO A 77 11.62 14.70 -13.21
C PRO A 77 10.70 14.92 -12.02
N GLY A 78 10.98 15.88 -11.14
CA GLY A 78 10.13 16.18 -9.96
C GLY A 78 8.66 16.50 -10.32
N THR A 79 8.37 16.84 -11.58
CA THR A 79 7.00 16.99 -12.13
C THR A 79 6.20 15.70 -12.10
N THR A 80 6.84 14.54 -11.93
CA THR A 80 6.20 13.22 -11.78
C THR A 80 6.15 12.74 -10.33
N SER A 81 6.75 13.47 -9.38
CA SER A 81 6.74 13.09 -7.96
C SER A 81 5.32 13.16 -7.39
N ASN A 82 4.57 14.21 -7.70
CA ASN A 82 3.19 14.37 -7.23
C ASN A 82 2.25 13.30 -7.82
N SER A 83 2.36 13.01 -9.12
CA SER A 83 1.57 11.95 -9.76
C SER A 83 1.94 10.59 -9.22
N GLY A 84 3.24 10.29 -9.10
CA GLY A 84 3.73 9.04 -8.51
C GLY A 84 3.29 8.87 -7.06
N GLY A 85 3.37 9.93 -6.24
CA GLY A 85 2.87 9.91 -4.87
C GLY A 85 1.38 9.63 -4.79
N ARG A 86 0.57 10.26 -5.66
CA ARG A 86 -0.88 10.00 -5.74
C ARG A 86 -1.19 8.56 -6.16
N GLU A 87 -0.46 8.00 -7.11
CA GLU A 87 -0.60 6.61 -7.53
C GLU A 87 -0.28 5.64 -6.38
N VAL A 88 0.81 5.89 -5.64
CA VAL A 88 1.17 5.08 -4.48
C VAL A 88 0.12 5.19 -3.38
N GLN A 89 -0.38 6.40 -3.12
CA GLN A 89 -1.43 6.61 -2.15
C GLN A 89 -2.71 5.86 -2.54
N GLY A 90 -3.11 5.91 -3.81
CA GLY A 90 -4.25 5.15 -4.31
C GLY A 90 -4.09 3.63 -4.13
N TYR A 91 -2.90 3.10 -4.41
CA TYR A 91 -2.60 1.68 -4.16
C TYR A 91 -2.70 1.30 -2.68
N TYR A 92 -2.26 2.19 -1.78
CA TYR A 92 -2.32 1.99 -0.33
C TYR A 92 -3.76 2.02 0.16
N ASP A 93 -4.56 2.98 -0.30
CA ASP A 93 -5.97 3.14 0.06
C ASP A 93 -6.78 1.89 -0.32
N LEU A 94 -6.56 1.36 -1.53
CA LEU A 94 -7.18 0.12 -1.99
C LEU A 94 -6.74 -1.08 -1.14
N SER A 95 -5.44 -1.21 -0.87
CA SER A 95 -4.90 -2.33 -0.08
C SER A 95 -5.41 -2.30 1.37
N ILE A 96 -5.52 -1.12 1.98
CA ILE A 96 -6.10 -0.94 3.31
C ILE A 96 -7.58 -1.34 3.32
N ALA A 97 -8.37 -0.90 2.34
CA ALA A 97 -9.78 -1.26 2.23
C ALA A 97 -9.98 -2.79 2.08
N GLU A 98 -9.11 -3.48 1.33
CA GLU A 98 -9.14 -4.95 1.21
C GLU A 98 -8.82 -5.65 2.55
N ILE A 99 -7.85 -5.15 3.31
CA ILE A 99 -7.49 -5.67 4.63
C ILE A 99 -8.63 -5.42 5.63
N GLU A 100 -9.25 -4.24 5.62
CA GLU A 100 -10.42 -3.91 6.47
C GLU A 100 -11.61 -4.80 6.16
N SER A 101 -11.89 -5.06 4.88
CA SER A 101 -12.91 -6.01 4.47
C SER A 101 -12.61 -7.39 5.05
N THR A 102 -11.38 -7.89 4.91
CA THR A 102 -10.97 -9.18 5.48
C THR A 102 -11.14 -9.23 6.99
N ARG A 103 -10.72 -8.17 7.70
CA ARG A 103 -10.89 -8.03 9.16
C ARG A 103 -12.35 -8.22 9.57
N ASN A 104 -13.27 -7.53 8.91
CA ASN A 104 -14.71 -7.58 9.22
C ASN A 104 -15.28 -9.01 9.03
N HIS A 105 -14.83 -9.73 8.00
CA HIS A 105 -15.24 -11.10 7.77
C HIS A 105 -14.68 -12.06 8.82
N VAL A 106 -13.40 -11.92 9.17
CA VAL A 106 -12.77 -12.73 10.22
C VAL A 106 -13.49 -12.51 11.55
N GLU A 107 -13.76 -11.26 11.92
CA GLU A 107 -14.51 -10.93 13.15
C GLU A 107 -15.91 -11.57 13.17
N LYS A 108 -16.64 -11.53 12.04
CA LYS A 108 -17.95 -12.18 11.91
C LYS A 108 -17.84 -13.70 12.08
N CYS A 109 -16.85 -14.34 11.45
CA CYS A 109 -16.65 -15.78 11.54
C CYS A 109 -16.24 -16.21 12.96
N GLU A 110 -15.31 -15.49 13.62
CA GLU A 110 -14.93 -15.76 15.01
C GLU A 110 -16.14 -15.71 15.95
N ARG A 111 -17.06 -14.76 15.73
CA ARG A 111 -18.29 -14.63 16.51
C ARG A 111 -19.27 -15.81 16.32
N ILE A 112 -19.39 -16.31 15.09
CA ILE A 112 -20.29 -17.44 14.76
C ILE A 112 -19.71 -18.75 15.27
N LEU A 113 -18.41 -18.97 15.06
CA LEU A 113 -17.75 -20.23 15.42
C LEU A 113 -17.37 -20.30 16.91
N GLY A 114 -17.18 -19.14 17.57
CA GLY A 114 -16.68 -19.08 18.94
C GLY A 114 -15.20 -19.45 19.09
N SER A 115 -14.47 -19.57 17.97
CA SER A 115 -13.04 -19.90 17.91
C SER A 115 -12.23 -18.72 17.32
N PRO A 116 -10.96 -18.53 17.74
CA PRO A 116 -10.10 -17.51 17.15
C PRO A 116 -9.61 -17.95 15.75
N LEU A 117 -9.76 -17.07 14.77
CA LEU A 117 -9.40 -17.25 13.36
C LEU A 117 -8.30 -16.29 12.90
N GLY A 118 -7.67 -15.58 13.85
CA GLY A 118 -6.53 -14.72 13.59
C GLY A 118 -6.89 -13.23 13.42
N LEU A 119 -8.03 -12.77 13.93
CA LEU A 119 -8.43 -11.36 13.89
C LEU A 119 -7.31 -10.43 14.38
N LYS A 120 -6.65 -10.79 15.49
CA LYS A 120 -5.52 -10.04 16.05
C LYS A 120 -4.40 -9.81 15.03
N ARG A 121 -4.08 -10.84 14.23
CA ARG A 121 -3.04 -10.74 13.20
C ARG A 121 -3.47 -9.80 12.07
N VAL A 122 -4.75 -9.81 11.70
CA VAL A 122 -5.29 -8.86 10.71
C VAL A 122 -5.22 -7.43 11.24
N ASP A 123 -5.55 -7.21 12.52
CA ASP A 123 -5.44 -5.91 13.19
C ASP A 123 -4.00 -5.37 13.17
N GLU A 124 -3.02 -6.21 13.48
CA GLU A 124 -1.60 -5.86 13.44
C GLU A 124 -1.13 -5.49 12.02
N VAL A 125 -1.60 -6.23 11.00
CA VAL A 125 -1.30 -5.94 9.59
C VAL A 125 -1.95 -4.63 9.15
N LEU A 126 -3.20 -4.39 9.53
CA LEU A 126 -3.94 -3.17 9.21
C LEU A 126 -3.28 -1.94 9.83
N ALA A 127 -2.87 -2.04 11.09
CA ALA A 127 -2.15 -0.96 11.79
C ALA A 127 -0.84 -0.61 11.06
N GLN A 128 -0.07 -1.61 10.64
CA GLN A 128 1.16 -1.39 9.86
C GLN A 128 0.88 -0.77 8.49
N ALA A 129 -0.16 -1.22 7.78
CA ALA A 129 -0.53 -0.66 6.48
C ALA A 129 -0.92 0.83 6.61
N ARG A 130 -1.69 1.19 7.65
CA ARG A 130 -2.06 2.60 7.94
C ARG A 130 -0.83 3.44 8.30
N GLN A 131 0.06 2.93 9.14
CA GLN A 131 1.32 3.63 9.46
C GLN A 131 2.15 3.88 8.20
N MET A 132 2.24 2.90 7.30
CA MET A 132 2.99 3.10 6.05
C MET A 132 2.33 4.14 5.14
N ARG A 133 0.99 4.24 5.12
CA ARG A 133 0.26 5.29 4.40
C ARG A 133 0.54 6.68 4.98
N GLU A 134 0.57 6.80 6.31
CA GLU A 134 0.91 8.06 6.99
C GLU A 134 2.37 8.46 6.75
N ASP A 135 3.28 7.48 6.79
CA ASP A 135 4.68 7.68 6.42
C ASP A 135 4.81 8.20 4.98
N LEU A 136 4.00 7.70 4.05
CA LEU A 136 3.92 8.22 2.68
C LEU A 136 3.43 9.67 2.65
N ALA A 137 2.30 9.94 3.27
CA ALA A 137 1.72 11.28 3.28
C ALA A 137 2.69 12.32 3.88
N THR A 138 3.50 11.91 4.85
CA THR A 138 4.42 12.81 5.56
C THR A 138 5.79 12.95 4.88
N ASN A 139 6.35 11.85 4.35
CA ASN A 139 7.75 11.81 3.91
C ASN A 139 7.94 11.83 2.40
N TRP A 140 6.86 11.74 1.61
CA TRP A 140 6.96 11.88 0.16
C TRP A 140 7.29 13.31 -0.25
N LEU A 141 7.93 13.45 -1.41
CA LEU A 141 8.28 14.74 -1.99
C LEU A 141 7.05 15.36 -2.66
N TRP A 142 6.12 15.83 -1.84
CA TRP A 142 4.95 16.57 -2.30
C TRP A 142 5.32 18.00 -2.67
N PHE A 143 4.86 18.43 -3.85
CA PHE A 143 5.01 19.79 -4.34
C PHE A 143 3.64 20.48 -4.40
N THR A 144 3.58 21.78 -4.16
CA THR A 144 2.35 22.55 -4.39
C THR A 144 2.07 22.62 -5.89
N LYS A 145 0.81 22.86 -6.25
CA LYS A 145 0.43 23.00 -7.66
C LYS A 145 1.12 24.21 -8.29
N GLU A 146 1.22 25.29 -7.54
CA GLU A 146 1.90 26.52 -7.96
C GLU A 146 3.38 26.25 -8.24
N ALA A 147 4.06 25.48 -7.37
CA ALA A 147 5.45 25.10 -7.59
C ALA A 147 5.62 24.18 -8.82
N GLU A 148 4.68 23.25 -9.02
CA GLU A 148 4.69 22.36 -10.17
C GLU A 148 4.46 23.11 -11.49
N ASP A 149 3.53 24.08 -11.50
CA ASP A 149 3.20 24.90 -12.67
C ASP A 149 4.33 25.88 -13.01
N GLU A 150 4.97 26.50 -12.00
CA GLU A 150 6.14 27.35 -12.21
C GLU A 150 7.35 26.55 -12.72
N ALA A 151 7.55 25.31 -12.26
CA ALA A 151 8.63 24.45 -12.74
C ALA A 151 8.44 24.11 -14.22
N LYS A 152 7.21 23.78 -14.62
CA LYS A 152 6.86 23.54 -16.02
C LYS A 152 7.08 24.79 -16.87
N ALA A 153 6.73 25.97 -16.34
CA ALA A 153 6.91 27.23 -17.04
C ALA A 153 8.38 27.62 -17.19
N SER A 154 9.20 27.47 -16.14
CA SER A 154 10.66 27.70 -16.18
C SER A 154 11.37 26.78 -17.18
N ILE A 155 11.04 25.48 -17.18
CA ILE A 155 11.54 24.52 -18.19
C ILE A 155 11.11 24.95 -19.60
N ALA A 156 9.85 25.36 -19.78
CA ALA A 156 9.36 25.81 -21.09
C ALA A 156 10.02 27.12 -21.56
N ARG A 157 10.44 27.99 -20.64
CA ARG A 157 11.21 29.21 -20.91
C ARG A 157 12.71 28.95 -21.13
N GLY A 158 13.19 27.75 -20.79
CA GLY A 158 14.61 27.37 -20.88
C GLY A 158 15.48 27.95 -19.76
N GLU A 159 14.87 28.37 -18.65
CA GLU A 159 15.54 29.01 -17.51
C GLU A 159 16.20 27.99 -16.56
N GLY A 160 15.75 26.73 -16.56
CA GLY A 160 16.36 25.62 -15.83
C GLY A 160 17.06 24.62 -16.75
N VAL A 161 18.29 24.22 -16.42
CA VAL A 161 19.11 23.26 -17.20
C VAL A 161 18.78 21.81 -16.83
N ASP A 162 18.44 21.57 -15.56
CA ASP A 162 17.98 20.29 -15.03
C ASP A 162 16.80 20.48 -14.08
N VAL A 163 15.99 19.42 -13.96
CA VAL A 163 14.76 19.40 -13.20
C VAL A 163 15.02 19.58 -11.69
N GLU A 164 16.10 19.01 -11.14
CA GLU A 164 16.48 19.21 -9.73
C GLU A 164 16.74 20.68 -9.39
N GLU A 165 17.39 21.45 -10.28
CA GLU A 165 17.71 22.86 -10.07
C GLU A 165 16.44 23.73 -10.11
N ALA A 166 15.57 23.50 -11.09
CA ALA A 166 14.28 24.19 -11.17
C ALA A 166 13.42 23.92 -9.92
N PHE A 167 13.44 22.69 -9.39
CA PHE A 167 12.69 22.36 -8.17
C PHE A 167 13.28 22.95 -6.90
N ALA A 168 14.62 22.97 -6.77
CA ALA A 168 15.28 23.60 -5.64
C ALA A 168 14.94 25.10 -5.58
N GLU A 169 15.11 25.80 -6.71
CA GLU A 169 14.85 27.24 -6.82
C GLU A 169 13.41 27.59 -6.44
N ILE A 170 12.43 26.85 -6.93
CA ILE A 170 11.00 27.11 -6.70
C ILE A 170 10.57 26.82 -5.26
N MET A 171 11.14 25.77 -4.64
CA MET A 171 10.84 25.41 -3.26
C MET A 171 11.54 26.31 -2.24
N GLY A 172 12.38 27.24 -2.69
CA GLY A 172 13.26 28.03 -1.83
C GLY A 172 14.25 27.14 -1.06
N LEU A 173 14.59 25.99 -1.64
CA LEU A 173 15.55 25.03 -1.08
C LEU A 173 16.84 25.06 -1.92
N THR A 174 17.95 24.65 -1.34
CA THR A 174 19.13 24.35 -2.16
C THR A 174 19.02 22.94 -2.77
N VAL A 175 19.74 22.70 -3.87
CA VAL A 175 19.83 21.35 -4.47
C VAL A 175 20.35 20.33 -3.46
N GLU A 176 21.26 20.75 -2.57
CA GLU A 176 21.78 19.93 -1.47
C GLU A 176 20.69 19.55 -0.45
N GLU A 177 19.72 20.42 -0.17
CA GLU A 177 18.61 20.10 0.74
C GLU A 177 17.64 19.08 0.14
N VAL A 178 17.38 19.19 -1.17
CA VAL A 178 16.59 18.19 -1.91
C VAL A 178 17.32 16.84 -1.90
N ARG A 179 18.63 16.84 -2.20
CA ARG A 179 19.47 15.63 -2.12
C ARG A 179 19.53 15.06 -0.71
N ALA A 180 19.65 15.89 0.32
CA ALA A 180 19.67 15.44 1.71
C ALA A 180 18.36 14.75 2.12
N LYS A 181 17.21 15.22 1.65
CA LYS A 181 15.91 14.54 1.88
C LYS A 181 15.84 13.18 1.19
N VAL A 182 16.31 13.10 -0.07
CA VAL A 182 16.38 11.82 -0.81
C VAL A 182 17.34 10.85 -0.13
N GLU A 183 18.53 11.31 0.26
CA GLU A 183 19.53 10.49 0.96
C GLU A 183 19.09 10.03 2.34
N ALA A 184 18.44 10.90 3.13
CA ALA A 184 17.92 10.54 4.44
C ALA A 184 16.87 9.43 4.34
N HIS A 185 16.00 9.49 3.32
CA HIS A 185 15.05 8.44 3.03
C HIS A 185 15.76 7.13 2.63
N GLN A 186 16.72 7.19 1.71
CA GLN A 186 17.51 6.03 1.31
C GLN A 186 18.24 5.38 2.49
N ARG A 187 18.85 6.16 3.39
CA ARG A 187 19.53 5.64 4.59
C ARG A 187 18.57 4.98 5.58
N LYS A 188 17.38 5.55 5.79
CA LYS A 188 16.37 5.01 6.73
C LYS A 188 15.79 3.68 6.27
N TYR A 189 15.58 3.50 4.97
CA TYR A 189 14.88 2.33 4.41
C TYR A 189 15.78 1.35 3.62
N HIS A 190 17.05 1.70 3.39
CA HIS A 190 18.10 0.86 2.83
C HIS A 190 19.41 0.95 3.64
N PRO A 191 19.49 0.34 4.84
CA PRO A 191 20.74 0.23 5.60
C PRO A 191 21.62 -0.89 4.99
N THR A 192 21.95 -0.79 3.71
CA THR A 192 23.00 -1.63 3.12
C THR A 192 24.27 -0.82 3.06
N GLY A 193 25.25 -1.27 3.83
CA GLY A 193 26.47 -0.56 4.16
C GLY A 193 27.38 -0.31 2.97
N ASN A 194 27.80 0.95 2.84
CA ASN A 194 29.12 1.26 2.32
C ASN A 194 30.14 1.06 3.45
N GLY A 195 30.37 -0.20 3.77
CA GLY A 195 31.60 -0.69 4.37
C GLY A 195 32.44 -1.36 3.29
N ALA A 196 32.80 -0.62 2.25
CA ALA A 196 33.83 -1.05 1.30
C ALA A 196 34.73 0.16 1.05
N ARG A 197 35.91 0.09 1.67
CA ARG A 197 37.10 0.86 1.30
C ARG A 197 37.51 0.55 -0.14
#